data_AF-A0AAI9R6I3-F1
#
_entry.id   AF-A0AAI9R6I3-F1
#
_cell.length_a   1.000
_cell.length_b   1.000
_cell.length_c   1.000
_cell.angle_alpha   90.00
_cell.angle_beta   90.00
_cell.angle_gamma   90.00
#
_symmetry.space_group_name_H-M   'P 1'
#
loop_
_entity.id
_entity.type
_entity.pdbx_description
1 polymer ?
#
loop_
_entity_poly.entity_id
_entity_poly.type
_entity_poly.pdbx_seq_one_letter_code
_entity_poly.pdbx_strand_id
1 'polypeptide(L)'
;MSRRATYATILTALLLLMTPYTVLATDSDGDGTDDADDDYPDNPCADTDTDGDGLPDTVVSGCTYQSVVAYTSFEDPFTNGAKYYDYGSGNSDYYLWNNVDEPHVAHNQTNGTEMGFTLYYTSTGGVGLTDGDYFGTANYTGTVGNYTEGTQGYQMGDVDGTATLTLDAITADSMTFDVFVQGGSSNSYEDADNLIIRFVGISSTVELVNVTGATGSTNHGGFASYMGVWTSFSSNIGSLGQGSLEIELTSNSQSESIYVDNVVFTSSVAMMADDDDDNDGWSDDDEVDCGTDPLDANDVPSDSDGNGICDALEGDDFDGDGISNENDPDDDNDGWDDTDEVSCNTNPLNGDSTPTDTDGDGVCDYLDSDDDNDGVEDGIDCDPLDPNETTDNDLDGICDGADDDDDNDGVLDGDDAFPNDPSEWSDADG
;
A
#
# COMPACT_ATOMS: atom_id res chain seq x y z
N MET A 1 32.38 85.43 6.35
CA MET A 1 32.52 84.73 7.65
C MET A 1 32.46 83.24 7.37
N SER A 2 33.60 82.57 7.39
CA SER A 2 33.73 81.13 7.16
C SER A 2 33.43 80.39 8.46
N ARG A 3 32.50 79.42 8.43
CA ARG A 3 32.34 78.44 9.51
C ARG A 3 32.49 77.05 8.90
N ARG A 4 33.59 76.39 9.28
CA ARG A 4 33.86 74.97 9.09
C ARG A 4 32.89 74.17 9.94
N ALA A 5 32.22 73.18 9.36
CA ALA A 5 31.54 72.12 10.09
C ALA A 5 32.38 70.84 9.96
N THR A 6 32.70 70.25 11.11
CA THR A 6 33.53 69.05 11.28
C THR A 6 32.67 67.82 11.01
N TYR A 7 33.13 66.90 10.16
CA TYR A 7 32.49 65.61 9.94
C TYR A 7 32.76 64.68 11.13
N ALA A 8 31.70 64.19 11.78
CA ALA A 8 31.77 63.06 12.70
C ALA A 8 31.37 61.80 11.92
N THR A 9 32.32 60.90 11.72
CA THR A 9 32.11 59.56 11.16
C THR A 9 31.37 58.71 12.21
N ILE A 10 30.15 58.29 11.89
CA ILE A 10 29.43 57.27 12.65
C ILE A 10 29.84 55.92 12.07
N LEU A 11 30.56 55.12 12.86
CA LEU A 11 30.89 53.74 12.57
C LEU A 11 29.74 52.87 13.10
N THR A 12 28.82 52.47 12.22
CA THR A 12 27.82 51.43 12.52
C THR A 12 28.51 50.07 12.47
N ALA A 13 28.81 49.51 13.64
CA ALA A 13 29.19 48.10 13.76
C ALA A 13 27.91 47.26 13.61
N LEU A 14 27.77 46.58 12.48
CA LEU A 14 26.76 45.55 12.27
C LEU A 14 27.25 44.31 13.04
N LEU A 15 26.74 44.11 14.25
CA LEU A 15 26.93 42.88 15.01
C LEU A 15 25.99 41.84 14.39
N LEU A 16 26.50 41.05 13.43
CA LEU A 16 25.84 39.80 13.05
C LEU A 16 25.94 38.88 14.27
N LEU A 17 24.84 38.75 15.00
CA LEU A 17 24.62 37.61 15.89
C LEU A 17 24.42 36.40 14.97
N MET A 18 25.52 35.77 14.55
CA MET A 18 25.48 34.37 14.14
C MET A 18 25.34 33.56 15.43
N THR A 19 24.11 33.23 15.80
CA THR A 19 23.88 32.07 16.65
C THR A 19 24.45 30.88 15.90
N PRO A 20 25.41 30.13 16.46
CA PRO A 20 25.76 28.84 15.87
C PRO A 20 24.49 28.00 15.92
N TYR A 21 24.03 27.51 14.77
CA TYR A 21 23.09 26.40 14.74
C TYR A 21 23.75 25.28 15.53
N THR A 22 23.24 25.00 16.72
CA THR A 22 23.54 23.77 17.42
C THR A 22 22.84 22.70 16.58
N VAL A 23 23.62 22.00 15.75
CA VAL A 23 23.24 20.65 15.33
C VAL A 23 23.01 19.92 16.65
N LEU A 24 21.76 19.55 16.94
CA LEU A 24 21.45 18.65 18.05
C LEU A 24 22.28 17.39 17.80
N ALA A 25 23.00 16.91 18.81
CA ALA A 25 24.01 15.87 18.62
C ALA A 25 23.39 14.47 18.40
N THR A 26 22.06 14.42 18.33
CA THR A 26 21.13 13.30 18.45
C THR A 26 19.89 13.60 17.61
N ASP A 27 20.06 14.26 16.46
CA ASP A 27 19.00 14.48 15.48
C ASP A 27 19.43 13.66 14.25
N SER A 28 18.90 12.43 14.18
CA SER A 28 19.43 11.37 13.32
C SER A 28 19.04 11.55 11.86
N ASP A 29 17.89 12.14 11.59
CA ASP A 29 17.39 12.41 10.24
C ASP A 29 17.55 13.86 9.77
N GLY A 30 17.85 14.79 10.68
CA GLY A 30 18.16 16.18 10.39
C GLY A 30 16.95 17.08 10.16
N ASP A 31 15.76 16.69 10.63
CA ASP A 31 14.53 17.46 10.47
C ASP A 31 14.41 18.66 11.44
N GLY A 32 15.18 18.61 12.52
CA GLY A 32 15.29 19.67 13.52
C GLY A 32 14.71 19.32 14.90
N THR A 33 14.13 18.13 15.06
CA THR A 33 13.67 17.56 16.33
C THR A 33 14.77 16.63 16.89
N ASP A 34 14.88 16.51 18.21
CA ASP A 34 15.91 15.67 18.85
C ASP A 34 15.34 14.25 18.97
N ASP A 35 16.10 13.18 18.69
CA ASP A 35 15.67 11.76 18.71
C ASP A 35 14.92 11.34 19.99
N ALA A 36 15.07 12.09 21.08
CA ALA A 36 14.40 11.82 22.36
C ALA A 36 12.99 12.42 22.48
N ASP A 37 12.70 13.42 21.66
CA ASP A 37 11.44 14.18 21.58
C ASP A 37 10.81 14.03 20.17
N ASP A 38 11.32 13.08 19.37
CA ASP A 38 10.90 12.76 18.00
C ASP A 38 10.29 11.36 17.99
N ASP A 39 9.04 11.25 17.58
CA ASP A 39 8.34 9.96 17.49
C ASP A 39 8.77 9.16 16.24
N TYR A 40 9.43 9.81 15.29
CA TYR A 40 10.00 9.24 14.07
C TYR A 40 11.50 9.55 13.85
N PRO A 41 12.42 9.20 14.78
CA PRO A 41 13.83 9.69 14.78
C PRO A 41 14.69 9.46 13.53
N ASP A 42 14.27 8.56 12.64
CA ASP A 42 14.99 8.20 11.41
C ASP A 42 14.26 8.64 10.13
N ASN A 43 13.20 9.45 10.26
CA ASN A 43 12.32 9.83 9.17
C ASN A 43 12.05 11.34 9.12
N PRO A 44 12.74 12.07 8.22
CA PRO A 44 12.73 13.53 8.23
C PRO A 44 11.45 14.15 7.66
N CYS A 45 10.40 13.35 7.49
CA CYS A 45 9.11 13.77 6.97
C CYS A 45 8.07 14.02 8.07
N ALA A 46 8.31 13.60 9.31
CA ALA A 46 7.41 13.76 10.45
C ALA A 46 8.20 13.66 11.75
N ASP A 47 7.70 14.28 12.83
CA ASP A 47 8.36 14.28 14.14
C ASP A 47 7.43 14.04 15.34
N THR A 48 6.10 14.09 15.14
CA THR A 48 5.09 14.06 16.20
C THR A 48 4.05 12.98 15.92
N ASP A 49 3.66 12.23 16.96
CA ASP A 49 2.59 11.22 17.00
C ASP A 49 1.85 11.34 18.34
N THR A 50 0.79 12.15 18.38
CA THR A 50 0.11 12.57 19.62
C THR A 50 -0.59 11.42 20.34
N ASP A 51 -1.19 10.47 19.61
CA ASP A 51 -1.89 9.32 20.17
C ASP A 51 -1.03 8.05 20.28
N GLY A 52 0.10 7.99 19.55
CA GLY A 52 1.06 6.90 19.55
C GLY A 52 0.65 5.70 18.67
N ASP A 53 -0.20 5.87 17.67
CA ASP A 53 -0.67 4.80 16.79
C ASP A 53 0.34 4.44 15.67
N GLY A 54 1.33 5.30 15.45
CA GLY A 54 2.38 5.17 14.44
C GLY A 54 2.08 5.85 13.10
N LEU A 55 1.01 6.65 13.02
CA LEU A 55 0.77 7.67 12.02
C LEU A 55 1.16 9.05 12.59
N PRO A 56 1.75 9.94 11.78
CA PRO A 56 2.19 11.23 12.27
C PRO A 56 1.08 12.27 12.24
N ASP A 57 1.05 13.17 13.21
CA ASP A 57 0.11 14.30 13.23
C ASP A 57 0.20 15.12 11.93
N THR A 58 1.42 15.37 11.48
CA THR A 58 1.65 16.09 10.23
C THR A 58 2.80 15.52 9.43
N VAL A 59 2.66 15.61 8.10
CA VAL A 59 3.71 15.22 7.16
C VAL A 59 4.23 16.45 6.41
N VAL A 60 5.55 16.61 6.37
CA VAL A 60 6.21 17.66 5.58
C VAL A 60 5.77 17.58 4.12
N SER A 61 5.14 18.64 3.62
CA SER A 61 4.55 18.67 2.28
C SER A 61 5.56 18.31 1.17
N GLY A 62 5.22 17.30 0.37
CA GLY A 62 6.07 16.81 -0.73
C GLY A 62 7.32 16.04 -0.28
N CYS A 63 7.41 15.70 1.02
CA CYS A 63 8.46 14.84 1.54
C CYS A 63 8.20 13.39 1.13
N THR A 64 9.29 12.70 0.83
CA THR A 64 9.29 11.25 0.59
C THR A 64 10.53 10.72 1.28
N TYR A 65 10.38 9.70 2.11
CA TYR A 65 11.52 9.05 2.76
C TYR A 65 11.84 7.72 2.09
N GLN A 66 13.07 7.27 2.24
CA GLN A 66 13.51 5.96 1.75
C GLN A 66 13.34 4.94 2.87
N SER A 67 12.41 4.02 2.71
CA SER A 67 12.22 2.91 3.64
C SER A 67 12.95 1.66 3.15
N VAL A 68 13.53 0.90 4.08
CA VAL A 68 14.07 -0.44 3.78
C VAL A 68 12.92 -1.42 3.63
N VAL A 69 12.71 -1.90 2.40
CA VAL A 69 11.60 -2.82 2.09
C VAL A 69 12.02 -4.29 2.11
N ALA A 70 13.31 -4.56 1.98
CA ALA A 70 13.88 -5.91 2.11
C ALA A 70 15.40 -5.83 2.31
N TYR A 71 15.97 -6.80 3.01
CA TYR A 71 17.43 -6.87 3.22
C TYR A 71 17.89 -8.29 3.51
N THR A 72 19.19 -8.55 3.35
CA THR A 72 19.88 -9.71 3.94
C THR A 72 21.33 -9.35 4.25
N SER A 73 21.72 -9.63 5.48
CA SER A 73 23.08 -9.57 6.04
C SER A 73 23.63 -10.98 6.33
N PHE A 74 22.84 -12.00 5.99
CA PHE A 74 23.13 -13.42 6.19
C PHE A 74 23.28 -13.82 7.66
N GLU A 75 22.55 -13.15 8.55
CA GLU A 75 22.64 -13.34 10.00
C GLU A 75 21.67 -14.41 10.54
N ASP A 76 20.54 -14.66 9.87
CA ASP A 76 19.36 -15.25 10.53
C ASP A 76 18.94 -16.65 10.00
N PRO A 77 19.06 -17.72 10.80
CA PRO A 77 20.10 -17.97 11.81
C PRO A 77 21.13 -18.99 11.30
N PHE A 78 22.35 -18.61 10.86
CA PHE A 78 23.26 -19.61 10.26
C PHE A 78 24.74 -19.60 10.71
N THR A 79 25.04 -20.22 11.86
CA THR A 79 26.42 -20.58 12.23
C THR A 79 26.86 -21.99 11.82
N ASN A 80 27.86 -22.08 10.92
CA ASN A 80 29.08 -22.88 11.10
C ASN A 80 30.14 -22.37 10.11
N GLY A 81 31.25 -21.76 10.56
CA GLY A 81 32.36 -21.29 9.70
C GLY A 81 33.22 -22.41 9.11
N ALA A 82 32.61 -23.55 8.83
CA ALA A 82 33.23 -24.74 8.28
C ALA A 82 33.08 -24.76 6.75
N LYS A 83 33.61 -25.81 6.13
CA LYS A 83 33.42 -26.07 4.71
C LYS A 83 32.05 -26.73 4.49
N TYR A 84 31.33 -26.33 3.45
CA TYR A 84 30.16 -27.01 2.92
C TYR A 84 30.58 -28.19 2.07
N TYR A 85 29.88 -29.32 2.19
CA TYR A 85 30.19 -30.53 1.43
C TYR A 85 29.02 -30.94 0.54
N ASP A 86 29.19 -30.84 -0.77
CA ASP A 86 28.16 -31.25 -1.70
C ASP A 86 28.19 -32.77 -1.96
N TYR A 87 27.02 -33.41 -1.81
CA TYR A 87 26.83 -34.83 -2.12
C TYR A 87 26.40 -35.08 -3.58
N GLY A 88 26.27 -34.02 -4.38
CA GLY A 88 26.04 -34.05 -5.82
C GLY A 88 27.20 -34.64 -6.62
N SER A 89 27.04 -34.71 -7.94
CA SER A 89 28.02 -35.41 -8.80
C SER A 89 29.12 -34.49 -9.38
N GLY A 90 29.06 -33.18 -9.13
CA GLY A 90 29.95 -32.15 -9.70
C GLY A 90 29.92 -32.01 -11.24
N ASN A 91 29.29 -32.96 -11.93
CA ASN A 91 29.32 -33.18 -13.39
C ASN A 91 27.98 -32.85 -14.08
N SER A 92 27.02 -32.32 -13.34
CA SER A 92 25.68 -31.95 -13.81
C SER A 92 25.23 -30.66 -13.14
N ASP A 93 24.24 -29.98 -13.70
CA ASP A 93 23.70 -28.75 -13.14
C ASP A 93 22.55 -29.07 -12.17
N TYR A 94 22.46 -28.38 -11.03
CA TYR A 94 21.44 -28.62 -10.00
C TYR A 94 21.33 -27.48 -8.97
N TYR A 95 20.20 -27.45 -8.28
CA TYR A 95 20.05 -26.65 -7.06
C TYR A 95 20.78 -27.29 -5.89
N LEU A 96 21.45 -26.45 -5.11
CA LEU A 96 22.13 -26.83 -3.89
C LEU A 96 21.17 -26.77 -2.70
N TRP A 97 21.39 -27.66 -1.73
CA TRP A 97 20.51 -27.81 -0.56
C TRP A 97 21.33 -27.77 0.72
N ASN A 98 20.72 -27.22 1.77
CA ASN A 98 21.35 -27.15 3.09
C ASN A 98 21.59 -28.56 3.66
N ASN A 99 22.78 -28.75 4.18
CA ASN A 99 23.15 -29.93 4.93
C ASN A 99 22.99 -29.68 6.44
N VAL A 100 22.83 -30.75 7.20
CA VAL A 100 22.77 -30.67 8.67
C VAL A 100 24.17 -30.31 9.19
N ASP A 101 24.24 -29.32 10.09
CA ASP A 101 25.47 -28.85 10.76
C ASP A 101 26.54 -28.23 9.83
N GLU A 102 26.14 -27.74 8.65
CA GLU A 102 27.02 -27.11 7.64
C GLU A 102 26.56 -25.68 7.33
N PRO A 103 27.40 -24.85 6.67
CA PRO A 103 26.99 -23.55 6.15
C PRO A 103 25.71 -23.63 5.33
N HIS A 104 24.87 -22.60 5.42
CA HIS A 104 23.68 -22.53 4.61
C HIS A 104 24.00 -22.02 3.22
N VAL A 105 23.47 -22.73 2.23
CA VAL A 105 23.61 -22.44 0.80
C VAL A 105 22.28 -22.03 0.17
N ALA A 106 21.17 -22.17 0.91
CA ALA A 106 19.86 -21.66 0.55
C ALA A 106 19.11 -21.19 1.81
N HIS A 107 18.24 -20.21 1.67
CA HIS A 107 17.37 -19.70 2.72
C HIS A 107 15.95 -19.54 2.20
N ASN A 108 14.97 -19.89 3.01
CA ASN A 108 13.58 -19.55 2.77
C ASN A 108 13.14 -18.68 3.94
N GLN A 109 12.57 -17.51 3.64
CA GLN A 109 12.08 -16.50 4.58
C GLN A 109 10.83 -16.98 5.35
N THR A 110 10.91 -18.17 5.94
CA THR A 110 9.87 -18.68 6.86
C THR A 110 10.29 -18.49 8.32
N ASN A 111 11.60 -18.29 8.56
CA ASN A 111 12.17 -18.04 9.87
C ASN A 111 13.14 -16.84 9.75
N GLY A 112 12.84 -15.73 10.43
CA GLY A 112 13.68 -14.52 10.42
C GLY A 112 13.11 -13.39 9.57
N THR A 113 13.83 -12.27 9.53
CA THR A 113 13.45 -11.05 8.81
C THR A 113 14.19 -10.86 7.48
N GLU A 114 15.26 -11.61 7.25
CA GLU A 114 16.07 -11.50 6.04
C GLU A 114 15.43 -12.17 4.81
N MET A 115 15.83 -11.70 3.62
CA MET A 115 15.37 -12.26 2.35
C MET A 115 15.79 -13.72 2.14
N GLY A 116 14.88 -14.52 1.58
CA GLY A 116 15.19 -15.83 1.05
C GLY A 116 16.14 -15.77 -0.14
N PHE A 117 16.86 -16.87 -0.36
CA PHE A 117 17.73 -17.03 -1.50
C PHE A 117 17.88 -18.50 -1.87
N THR A 118 18.10 -18.72 -3.16
CA THR A 118 18.38 -20.04 -3.73
C THR A 118 19.73 -20.04 -4.40
N LEU A 119 20.27 -21.24 -4.58
CA LEU A 119 21.58 -21.41 -5.18
C LEU A 119 21.57 -22.52 -6.22
N TYR A 120 22.10 -22.19 -7.39
CA TYR A 120 22.19 -23.09 -8.53
C TYR A 120 23.65 -23.29 -8.92
N TYR A 121 24.07 -24.55 -9.01
CA TYR A 121 25.38 -24.94 -9.49
C TYR A 121 25.29 -25.38 -10.95
N THR A 122 26.19 -24.85 -11.77
CA THR A 122 26.40 -25.21 -13.18
C THR A 122 27.78 -25.85 -13.32
N SER A 123 27.79 -27.09 -13.80
CA SER A 123 29.01 -27.89 -13.93
C SER A 123 29.84 -27.45 -15.13
N THR A 124 31.14 -27.28 -14.90
CA THR A 124 32.15 -27.11 -15.96
C THR A 124 32.94 -28.41 -16.25
N GLY A 125 32.55 -29.53 -15.63
CA GLY A 125 33.19 -30.85 -15.77
C GLY A 125 34.34 -31.11 -14.78
N GLY A 126 34.36 -30.38 -13.66
CA GLY A 126 35.32 -30.50 -12.56
C GLY A 126 34.84 -31.40 -11.41
N VAL A 127 35.41 -31.19 -10.21
CA VAL A 127 34.96 -31.86 -8.98
C VAL A 127 33.79 -31.13 -8.32
N GLY A 128 33.54 -29.86 -8.68
CA GLY A 128 32.52 -29.00 -8.05
C GLY A 128 32.72 -28.91 -6.55
N LEU A 129 31.63 -28.65 -5.81
CA LEU A 129 31.68 -28.47 -4.36
C LEU A 129 31.85 -29.77 -3.53
N THR A 130 32.32 -30.86 -4.15
CA THR A 130 32.26 -32.22 -3.60
C THR A 130 33.50 -32.63 -2.80
N ASP A 131 34.53 -31.80 -2.73
CA ASP A 131 35.72 -32.02 -1.89
C ASP A 131 35.78 -31.08 -0.67
N GLY A 132 34.77 -30.22 -0.54
CA GLY A 132 34.43 -29.50 0.67
C GLY A 132 35.02 -28.11 0.65
N ASP A 133 34.16 -27.11 0.51
CA ASP A 133 34.57 -25.75 0.14
C ASP A 133 34.04 -24.72 1.11
N TYR A 134 34.77 -23.60 1.21
CA TYR A 134 34.29 -22.48 2.02
C TYR A 134 33.20 -21.76 1.23
N PHE A 135 31.99 -22.27 1.36
CA PHE A 135 30.87 -21.93 0.52
C PHE A 135 29.58 -21.89 1.37
N GLY A 136 28.80 -20.82 1.26
CA GLY A 136 27.60 -20.58 2.08
C GLY A 136 27.79 -19.45 3.11
N THR A 137 26.87 -19.36 4.06
CA THR A 137 26.94 -18.39 5.16
C THR A 137 28.14 -18.67 6.08
N ALA A 138 28.93 -17.64 6.37
CA ALA A 138 30.19 -17.78 7.10
C ALA A 138 30.37 -16.67 8.14
N ASN A 139 30.96 -17.04 9.28
CA ASN A 139 31.39 -16.12 10.34
C ASN A 139 32.92 -15.93 10.37
N TYR A 140 33.63 -16.34 9.30
CA TYR A 140 35.09 -16.40 9.28
C TYR A 140 35.71 -15.04 8.98
N THR A 141 36.01 -14.30 10.03
CA THR A 141 36.58 -12.95 9.99
C THR A 141 38.10 -12.90 9.71
N GLY A 142 38.77 -14.05 9.58
CA GLY A 142 40.23 -14.12 9.42
C GLY A 142 40.75 -13.55 8.09
N THR A 143 39.97 -13.66 7.03
CA THR A 143 40.31 -13.14 5.69
C THR A 143 39.86 -11.70 5.53
N VAL A 144 38.57 -11.45 5.74
CA VAL A 144 37.90 -10.18 5.39
C VAL A 144 37.98 -9.14 6.50
N GLY A 145 38.49 -9.52 7.68
CA GLY A 145 38.31 -8.73 8.88
C GLY A 145 36.86 -8.84 9.34
N ASN A 146 36.24 -7.71 9.68
CA ASN A 146 34.82 -7.70 10.02
C ASN A 146 33.99 -7.65 8.73
N TYR A 147 32.84 -8.30 8.78
CA TYR A 147 31.73 -8.07 7.88
C TYR A 147 31.23 -6.62 8.03
N THR A 148 30.60 -6.08 6.97
CA THR A 148 30.20 -4.67 6.92
C THR A 148 28.94 -4.40 7.72
N GLU A 149 28.10 -5.41 7.91
CA GLU A 149 26.99 -5.48 8.85
C GLU A 149 27.16 -6.74 9.73
N GLY A 150 26.70 -6.72 10.97
CA GLY A 150 26.67 -7.92 11.80
C GLY A 150 28.02 -8.64 12.04
N THR A 151 27.98 -9.97 12.00
CA THR A 151 29.11 -10.87 12.30
C THR A 151 29.34 -11.95 11.24
N GLN A 152 28.45 -12.07 10.27
CA GLN A 152 28.39 -13.10 9.24
C GLN A 152 28.24 -12.44 7.87
N GLY A 153 28.39 -13.24 6.82
CA GLY A 153 28.08 -12.86 5.46
C GLY A 153 28.09 -14.10 4.57
N TYR A 154 27.93 -13.92 3.27
CA TYR A 154 27.93 -15.05 2.33
C TYR A 154 29.27 -15.23 1.65
N GLN A 155 29.87 -16.41 1.76
CA GLN A 155 31.13 -16.75 1.09
C GLN A 155 30.87 -17.68 -0.10
N MET A 156 31.50 -17.37 -1.25
CA MET A 156 31.62 -18.30 -2.36
C MET A 156 33.11 -18.47 -2.67
N GLY A 157 33.68 -19.61 -2.29
CA GLY A 157 35.07 -19.95 -2.56
C GLY A 157 35.20 -21.33 -3.17
N ASP A 158 36.20 -21.50 -4.05
CA ASP A 158 36.55 -22.79 -4.68
C ASP A 158 35.37 -23.52 -5.31
N VAL A 159 34.64 -22.83 -6.19
CA VAL A 159 33.39 -23.37 -6.72
C VAL A 159 33.62 -24.60 -7.62
N ASP A 160 34.81 -24.72 -8.20
CA ASP A 160 35.19 -25.76 -9.17
C ASP A 160 34.18 -25.94 -10.31
N GLY A 161 33.59 -24.81 -10.70
CA GLY A 161 32.39 -24.72 -11.53
C GLY A 161 31.85 -23.29 -11.54
N THR A 162 30.56 -23.14 -11.81
CA THR A 162 29.86 -21.86 -11.67
C THR A 162 28.73 -22.00 -10.67
N ALA A 163 28.67 -21.12 -9.69
CA ALA A 163 27.58 -21.04 -8.73
C ALA A 163 26.87 -19.70 -8.89
N THR A 164 25.53 -19.74 -8.85
CA THR A 164 24.67 -18.56 -8.93
C THR A 164 23.77 -18.52 -7.71
N LEU A 165 23.95 -17.51 -6.87
CA LEU A 165 23.03 -17.17 -5.79
C LEU A 165 21.98 -16.21 -6.34
N THR A 166 20.71 -16.51 -6.09
CA THR A 166 19.58 -15.69 -6.51
C THR A 166 18.74 -15.38 -5.29
N LEU A 167 18.65 -14.09 -4.92
CA LEU A 167 17.71 -13.64 -3.89
C LEU A 167 16.27 -13.76 -4.36
N ASP A 168 15.35 -13.93 -3.42
CA ASP A 168 13.91 -13.89 -3.70
C ASP A 168 13.52 -12.58 -4.40
N ALA A 169 12.49 -12.65 -5.25
CA ALA A 169 12.11 -11.53 -6.09
C ALA A 169 11.50 -10.38 -5.26
N ILE A 170 11.90 -9.14 -5.55
CA ILE A 170 11.49 -7.92 -4.85
C ILE A 170 11.13 -6.83 -5.85
N THR A 171 10.25 -5.92 -5.44
CA THR A 171 10.03 -4.63 -6.11
C THR A 171 10.55 -3.53 -5.20
N ALA A 172 11.55 -2.79 -5.67
CA ALA A 172 12.17 -1.71 -4.91
C ALA A 172 12.68 -0.61 -5.86
N ASP A 173 12.92 0.59 -5.33
CA ASP A 173 13.44 1.72 -6.12
C ASP A 173 14.95 1.66 -6.28
N SER A 174 15.65 1.28 -5.22
CA SER A 174 17.11 1.26 -5.17
C SER A 174 17.62 0.05 -4.39
N MET A 175 18.89 -0.27 -4.59
CA MET A 175 19.57 -1.32 -3.84
C MET A 175 21.01 -0.96 -3.53
N THR A 176 21.55 -1.53 -2.45
CA THR A 176 22.96 -1.51 -2.08
C THR A 176 23.44 -2.90 -1.67
N PHE A 177 24.73 -3.17 -1.83
CA PHE A 177 25.39 -4.36 -1.26
C PHE A 177 26.91 -4.15 -1.17
N ASP A 178 27.56 -4.93 -0.32
CA ASP A 178 29.01 -4.92 -0.14
C ASP A 178 29.64 -6.21 -0.66
N VAL A 179 30.79 -6.08 -1.32
CA VAL A 179 31.59 -7.23 -1.80
C VAL A 179 33.04 -7.09 -1.38
N PHE A 180 33.62 -8.19 -0.92
CA PHE A 180 35.05 -8.36 -0.75
C PHE A 180 35.54 -9.46 -1.68
N VAL A 181 36.60 -9.19 -2.44
CA VAL A 181 37.26 -10.22 -3.26
C VAL A 181 38.57 -10.64 -2.60
N GLN A 182 38.72 -11.93 -2.33
CA GLN A 182 39.96 -12.55 -1.89
C GLN A 182 40.60 -13.29 -3.06
N GLY A 183 41.89 -13.05 -3.27
CA GLY A 183 42.73 -13.88 -4.12
C GLY A 183 43.93 -14.42 -3.36
N GLY A 184 44.50 -15.50 -3.88
CA GLY A 184 45.70 -16.13 -3.35
C GLY A 184 46.99 -15.41 -3.76
N SER A 185 47.91 -16.18 -4.33
CA SER A 185 49.19 -15.64 -4.82
C SER A 185 49.01 -14.67 -6.01
N SER A 186 50.09 -14.07 -6.50
CA SER A 186 50.05 -13.19 -7.67
C SER A 186 49.38 -13.90 -8.86
N ASN A 187 48.29 -13.32 -9.39
CA ASN A 187 47.46 -13.88 -10.47
C ASN A 187 46.67 -15.13 -10.06
N SER A 188 45.97 -15.11 -8.91
CA SER A 188 45.03 -16.20 -8.60
C SER A 188 43.92 -16.25 -9.65
N TYR A 189 43.23 -15.12 -9.88
CA TYR A 189 42.18 -15.06 -10.90
C TYR A 189 42.73 -15.08 -12.35
N GLU A 190 42.16 -15.95 -13.18
CA GLU A 190 42.55 -16.25 -14.55
C GLU A 190 41.42 -16.09 -15.59
N ASP A 191 41.72 -16.44 -16.85
CA ASP A 191 40.78 -16.30 -17.98
C ASP A 191 39.50 -17.14 -17.84
N ALA A 192 39.50 -18.15 -16.95
CA ALA A 192 38.33 -19.00 -16.70
C ALA A 192 37.39 -18.41 -15.63
N ASP A 193 37.86 -17.45 -14.84
CA ASP A 193 37.12 -16.95 -13.68
C ASP A 193 36.25 -15.76 -14.04
N ASN A 194 35.05 -15.74 -13.47
CA ASN A 194 34.08 -14.70 -13.71
C ASN A 194 33.39 -14.32 -12.39
N LEU A 195 33.15 -13.03 -12.21
CA LEU A 195 32.24 -12.49 -11.21
C LEU A 195 31.23 -11.60 -11.91
N ILE A 196 29.97 -12.02 -11.91
CA ILE A 196 28.88 -11.26 -12.47
C ILE A 196 27.84 -11.04 -11.37
N ILE A 197 27.58 -9.79 -11.03
CA ILE A 197 26.52 -9.39 -10.11
C ILE A 197 25.56 -8.49 -10.85
N ARG A 198 24.29 -8.89 -10.89
CA ARG A 198 23.26 -8.24 -11.70
C ARG A 198 21.91 -8.26 -11.00
N PHE A 199 21.12 -7.22 -11.20
CA PHE A 199 19.71 -7.25 -10.86
C PHE A 199 18.90 -7.55 -12.12
N VAL A 200 18.16 -8.66 -12.10
CA VAL A 200 17.35 -9.15 -13.22
C VAL A 200 15.90 -8.80 -12.95
N GLY A 201 15.46 -7.67 -13.49
CA GLY A 201 14.05 -7.26 -13.45
C GLY A 201 13.23 -7.86 -14.59
N ILE A 202 11.91 -7.88 -14.42
CA ILE A 202 10.96 -8.28 -15.47
C ILE A 202 11.11 -7.48 -16.78
N SER A 203 11.54 -6.22 -16.70
CA SER A 203 11.65 -5.34 -17.86
C SER A 203 13.03 -5.36 -18.51
N SER A 204 14.09 -5.44 -17.68
CA SER A 204 15.48 -5.41 -18.11
C SER A 204 16.43 -5.80 -16.98
N THR A 205 17.69 -6.02 -17.33
CA THR A 205 18.77 -6.35 -16.38
C THR A 205 19.75 -5.18 -16.26
N VAL A 206 20.23 -4.91 -15.04
CA VAL A 206 21.40 -4.06 -14.80
C VAL A 206 22.54 -4.91 -14.25
N GLU A 207 23.72 -4.83 -14.85
CA GLU A 207 24.94 -5.46 -14.33
C GLU A 207 25.69 -4.45 -13.46
N LEU A 208 25.86 -4.77 -12.18
CA LEU A 208 26.57 -3.95 -11.20
C LEU A 208 28.05 -4.29 -11.14
N VAL A 209 28.36 -5.58 -11.29
CA VAL A 209 29.72 -6.11 -11.42
C VAL A 209 29.75 -7.04 -12.61
N ASN A 210 30.68 -6.83 -13.54
CA ASN A 210 30.94 -7.75 -14.64
C ASN A 210 32.45 -7.84 -14.85
N VAL A 211 33.03 -8.86 -14.24
CA VAL A 211 34.42 -9.26 -14.44
C VAL A 211 34.38 -10.61 -15.15
N THR A 212 34.58 -10.61 -16.46
CA THR A 212 34.63 -11.84 -17.25
C THR A 212 36.05 -12.08 -17.77
N GLY A 213 36.54 -13.30 -17.56
CA GLY A 213 37.84 -13.84 -17.95
C GLY A 213 38.97 -12.85 -17.72
N ALA A 214 39.71 -12.98 -16.61
CA ALA A 214 40.75 -12.04 -16.15
C ALA A 214 41.86 -11.78 -17.20
N THR A 215 41.54 -11.06 -18.26
CA THR A 215 42.28 -11.13 -19.52
C THR A 215 43.57 -10.31 -19.41
N GLY A 216 44.69 -10.97 -19.72
CA GLY A 216 45.87 -10.30 -20.26
C GLY A 216 46.73 -9.48 -19.30
N SER A 217 46.67 -9.66 -17.97
CA SER A 217 47.62 -9.00 -17.07
C SER A 217 48.16 -9.87 -15.94
N THR A 218 49.44 -9.66 -15.63
CA THR A 218 49.96 -9.91 -14.28
C THR A 218 49.19 -9.04 -13.30
N ASN A 219 48.87 -9.56 -12.10
CA ASN A 219 48.15 -8.90 -11.01
C ASN A 219 46.60 -9.00 -11.08
N HIS A 220 46.06 -10.22 -11.23
CA HIS A 220 44.64 -10.58 -11.00
C HIS A 220 43.60 -9.98 -11.97
N GLY A 221 44.03 -9.39 -13.09
CA GLY A 221 43.13 -8.92 -14.14
C GLY A 221 42.07 -7.94 -13.67
N GLY A 222 40.81 -8.15 -14.10
CA GLY A 222 39.67 -7.28 -13.75
C GLY A 222 39.22 -7.36 -12.29
N PHE A 223 39.67 -8.37 -11.53
CA PHE A 223 39.37 -8.51 -10.11
C PHE A 223 40.20 -7.55 -9.24
N ALA A 224 41.34 -7.08 -9.73
CA ALA A 224 42.32 -6.32 -8.96
C ALA A 224 41.75 -5.07 -8.25
N SER A 225 40.70 -4.45 -8.79
CA SER A 225 40.04 -3.28 -8.19
C SER A 225 39.22 -3.58 -6.94
N TYR A 226 38.83 -4.84 -6.74
CA TYR A 226 37.93 -5.27 -5.67
C TYR A 226 38.66 -6.10 -4.59
N MET A 227 39.97 -6.32 -4.77
CA MET A 227 40.73 -7.23 -3.93
C MET A 227 41.12 -6.63 -2.58
N GLY A 228 40.90 -7.39 -1.52
CA GLY A 228 41.44 -7.09 -0.18
C GLY A 228 40.77 -5.92 0.54
N VAL A 229 39.68 -5.39 -0.01
CA VAL A 229 38.92 -4.25 0.55
C VAL A 229 37.43 -4.48 0.27
N TRP A 230 36.58 -4.21 1.27
CA TRP A 230 35.13 -4.16 1.08
C TRP A 230 34.76 -3.01 0.13
N THR A 231 33.98 -3.32 -0.90
CA THR A 231 33.51 -2.36 -1.90
C THR A 231 31.99 -2.35 -1.93
N SER A 232 31.40 -1.18 -1.69
CA SER A 232 29.95 -0.96 -1.74
C SER A 232 29.49 -0.63 -3.16
N PHE A 233 28.39 -1.24 -3.57
CA PHE A 233 27.71 -0.97 -4.84
C PHE A 233 26.32 -0.45 -4.57
N SER A 234 25.82 0.40 -5.47
CA SER A 234 24.45 0.89 -5.45
C SER A 234 23.89 1.02 -6.86
N SER A 235 22.59 0.85 -7.02
CA SER A 235 21.88 1.13 -8.26
C SER A 235 20.43 1.48 -8.01
N ASN A 236 19.89 2.36 -8.85
CA ASN A 236 18.44 2.51 -9.00
C ASN A 236 17.93 1.33 -9.84
N ILE A 237 16.90 0.67 -9.36
CA ILE A 237 16.31 -0.54 -9.96
C ILE A 237 14.80 -0.40 -10.17
N GLY A 238 14.16 0.68 -9.70
CA GLY A 238 12.70 0.87 -9.82
C GLY A 238 12.15 0.76 -11.24
N SER A 239 12.88 1.22 -12.25
CA SER A 239 12.46 1.08 -13.65
C SER A 239 12.57 -0.33 -14.23
N LEU A 240 13.21 -1.26 -13.51
CA LEU A 240 13.41 -2.65 -13.94
C LEU A 240 12.19 -3.52 -13.59
N GLY A 241 11.33 -3.05 -12.68
CA GLY A 241 10.17 -3.78 -12.14
C GLY A 241 10.59 -4.85 -11.12
N GLN A 242 9.66 -5.75 -10.78
CA GLN A 242 9.95 -6.89 -9.89
C GLN A 242 11.14 -7.71 -10.43
N GLY A 243 12.06 -8.11 -9.57
CA GLY A 243 13.26 -8.83 -9.99
C GLY A 243 14.08 -9.38 -8.85
N SER A 244 15.19 -10.04 -9.18
CA SER A 244 16.09 -10.66 -8.22
C SER A 244 17.52 -10.17 -8.40
N LEU A 245 18.26 -10.03 -7.30
CA LEU A 245 19.71 -9.92 -7.34
C LEU A 245 20.30 -11.32 -7.59
N GLU A 246 21.14 -11.42 -8.62
CA GLU A 246 21.89 -12.63 -8.96
C GLU A 246 23.40 -12.37 -8.80
N ILE A 247 24.07 -13.28 -8.10
CA ILE A 247 25.51 -13.26 -7.84
C ILE A 247 26.10 -14.55 -8.40
N GLU A 248 26.90 -14.42 -9.44
CA GLU A 248 27.50 -15.52 -10.16
C GLU A 248 29.02 -15.50 -10.00
N LEU A 249 29.57 -16.60 -9.50
CA LEU A 249 31.02 -16.83 -9.42
C LEU A 249 31.37 -18.09 -10.20
N THR A 250 32.28 -17.94 -11.16
CA THR A 250 33.07 -19.04 -11.73
C THR A 250 34.48 -18.96 -11.16
N SER A 251 34.94 -20.02 -10.50
CA SER A 251 36.31 -20.17 -9.99
C SER A 251 36.67 -21.65 -9.93
N ASN A 252 37.97 -21.96 -9.98
CA ASN A 252 38.54 -23.32 -9.97
C ASN A 252 39.75 -23.45 -9.02
N SER A 253 39.82 -22.59 -8.00
CA SER A 253 40.98 -22.44 -7.14
C SER A 253 40.58 -22.15 -5.70
N GLN A 254 41.09 -22.99 -4.80
CA GLN A 254 40.96 -22.90 -3.34
C GLN A 254 41.43 -21.58 -2.70
N SER A 255 42.01 -20.68 -3.49
CA SER A 255 42.52 -19.39 -3.01
C SER A 255 41.71 -18.19 -3.47
N GLU A 256 40.67 -18.44 -4.27
CA GLU A 256 39.74 -17.43 -4.75
C GLU A 256 38.44 -17.56 -3.97
N SER A 257 37.99 -16.43 -3.46
CA SER A 257 36.70 -16.35 -2.79
C SER A 257 36.15 -14.95 -2.91
N ILE A 258 34.84 -14.85 -3.04
CA ILE A 258 34.13 -13.59 -2.82
C ILE A 258 33.34 -13.72 -1.52
N TYR A 259 33.13 -12.57 -0.89
CA TYR A 259 32.28 -12.42 0.27
C TYR A 259 31.29 -11.32 -0.04
N VAL A 260 30.03 -11.56 0.28
CA VAL A 260 28.92 -10.63 0.05
C VAL A 260 28.24 -10.36 1.38
N ASP A 261 27.88 -9.10 1.60
CA ASP A 261 27.25 -8.67 2.83
C ASP A 261 26.36 -7.43 2.61
N ASN A 262 25.55 -7.09 3.60
CA ASN A 262 24.80 -5.85 3.71
C ASN A 262 23.96 -5.53 2.45
N VAL A 263 23.21 -6.53 1.97
CA VAL A 263 22.31 -6.34 0.82
C VAL A 263 21.04 -5.67 1.32
N VAL A 264 20.75 -4.46 0.82
CA VAL A 264 19.59 -3.66 1.25
C VAL A 264 18.84 -3.17 0.03
N PHE A 265 17.52 -3.24 0.08
CA PHE A 265 16.60 -2.71 -0.93
C PHE A 265 15.76 -1.60 -0.30
N THR A 266 15.68 -0.45 -0.95
CA THR A 266 14.88 0.69 -0.47
C THR A 266 13.83 1.11 -1.49
N SER A 267 12.72 1.63 -0.97
CA SER A 267 11.67 2.25 -1.77
C SER A 267 11.30 3.59 -1.19
N SER A 268 10.89 4.51 -2.06
CA SER A 268 10.30 5.77 -1.67
C SER A 268 8.90 5.52 -1.13
N VAL A 269 8.64 5.94 0.11
CA VAL A 269 7.32 5.86 0.74
C VAL A 269 6.84 7.28 0.99
N ALA A 270 5.57 7.53 0.66
CA ALA A 270 4.86 8.72 1.09
C ALA A 270 4.13 8.36 2.39
N MET A 271 4.29 9.19 3.42
CA MET A 271 3.48 9.06 4.63
C MET A 271 2.16 9.77 4.41
N MET A 272 1.14 9.30 5.11
CA MET A 272 -0.12 10.01 5.29
C MET A 272 -0.09 10.56 6.72
N ALA A 273 -0.65 11.74 6.92
CA ALA A 273 -0.90 12.22 8.26
C ALA A 273 -1.96 11.31 8.91
N ASP A 274 -1.98 11.29 10.24
CA ASP A 274 -3.17 10.85 10.96
C ASP A 274 -4.31 11.85 10.67
N ASP A 275 -5.54 11.33 10.65
CA ASP A 275 -6.73 12.14 10.42
C ASP A 275 -7.47 12.42 11.76
N ASP A 276 -7.08 11.78 12.88
CA ASP A 276 -7.63 11.92 14.24
C ASP A 276 -6.48 11.87 15.27
N ASP A 277 -5.73 12.97 15.39
CA ASP A 277 -4.44 13.05 16.09
C ASP A 277 -4.49 12.68 17.60
N ASP A 278 -5.67 12.71 18.23
CA ASP A 278 -5.84 12.40 19.65
C ASP A 278 -6.76 11.20 19.96
N ASN A 279 -7.32 10.60 18.90
CA ASN A 279 -8.13 9.38 18.90
C ASN A 279 -9.39 9.48 19.76
N ASP A 280 -10.02 10.64 19.77
CA ASP A 280 -11.29 10.86 20.46
C ASP A 280 -12.52 10.57 19.58
N GLY A 281 -12.28 10.31 18.29
CA GLY A 281 -13.26 9.87 17.30
C GLY A 281 -13.80 10.98 16.41
N TRP A 282 -13.19 12.16 16.44
CA TRP A 282 -13.44 13.27 15.51
C TRP A 282 -12.22 13.49 14.62
N SER A 283 -12.44 13.83 13.35
CA SER A 283 -11.30 14.14 12.49
C SER A 283 -10.72 15.52 12.79
N ASP A 284 -9.42 15.71 12.56
CA ASP A 284 -8.75 17.00 12.75
C ASP A 284 -9.44 18.13 11.97
N ASP A 285 -9.87 17.83 10.74
CA ASP A 285 -10.56 18.78 9.87
C ASP A 285 -11.92 19.17 10.48
N ASP A 286 -12.68 18.19 11.00
CA ASP A 286 -13.97 18.44 11.67
C ASP A 286 -13.77 19.25 12.95
N GLU A 287 -12.78 18.91 13.76
CA GLU A 287 -12.47 19.62 15.00
C GLU A 287 -12.09 21.08 14.76
N VAL A 288 -11.25 21.33 13.75
CA VAL A 288 -10.90 22.70 13.33
C VAL A 288 -12.14 23.48 12.91
N ASP A 289 -13.06 22.86 12.16
CA ASP A 289 -14.28 23.50 11.68
C ASP A 289 -15.32 23.70 12.80
N CYS A 290 -15.38 22.79 13.76
CA CYS A 290 -16.19 22.84 14.97
C CYS A 290 -15.60 23.76 16.06
N GLY A 291 -14.31 24.11 15.92
CA GLY A 291 -13.59 25.05 16.78
C GLY A 291 -13.03 24.43 18.07
N THR A 292 -12.75 23.13 18.04
CA THR A 292 -12.08 22.33 19.08
C THR A 292 -10.59 22.15 18.77
N ASP A 293 -9.85 21.46 19.64
CA ASP A 293 -8.39 21.31 19.56
C ASP A 293 -8.04 19.86 19.18
N PRO A 294 -7.57 19.58 17.95
CA PRO A 294 -7.26 18.22 17.45
C PRO A 294 -6.26 17.39 18.25
N LEU A 295 -5.59 18.02 19.22
CA LEU A 295 -4.53 17.41 20.03
C LEU A 295 -4.93 17.21 21.49
N ASP A 296 -6.19 17.45 21.86
CA ASP A 296 -6.72 17.25 23.22
C ASP A 296 -8.05 16.48 23.20
N ALA A 297 -7.94 15.16 23.40
CA ALA A 297 -9.07 14.20 23.42
C ALA A 297 -10.19 14.48 24.44
N ASN A 298 -10.11 15.60 25.18
CA ASN A 298 -11.16 16.09 26.07
C ASN A 298 -11.89 17.32 25.53
N ASP A 299 -11.46 17.89 24.41
CA ASP A 299 -12.04 19.07 23.77
C ASP A 299 -12.98 18.70 22.62
N VAL A 300 -13.62 17.52 22.63
CA VAL A 300 -14.56 17.09 21.57
C VAL A 300 -15.60 18.14 21.11
N PRO A 301 -15.96 18.12 19.81
CA PRO A 301 -17.10 18.85 19.28
C PRO A 301 -18.41 18.55 20.02
N SER A 302 -19.31 19.54 20.05
CA SER A 302 -20.67 19.34 20.55
C SER A 302 -21.50 18.68 19.47
N ASP A 303 -21.98 17.47 19.72
CA ASP A 303 -22.85 16.69 18.84
C ASP A 303 -24.10 16.25 19.64
N SER A 304 -25.20 16.95 19.41
CA SER A 304 -26.43 16.80 20.18
C SER A 304 -27.23 15.55 19.81
N ASP A 305 -27.13 15.06 18.59
CA ASP A 305 -27.90 13.92 18.08
C ASP A 305 -27.08 12.64 17.87
N GLY A 306 -25.75 12.75 17.89
CA GLY A 306 -24.81 11.64 17.84
C GLY A 306 -24.52 11.13 16.44
N ASN A 307 -24.73 11.95 15.40
CA ASN A 307 -24.56 11.54 14.00
C ASN A 307 -23.12 11.65 13.48
N GLY A 308 -22.19 12.23 14.26
CA GLY A 308 -20.79 12.42 13.84
C GLY A 308 -20.53 13.75 13.13
N ILE A 309 -21.51 14.66 13.11
CA ILE A 309 -21.37 16.06 12.70
C ILE A 309 -21.66 16.93 13.91
N CYS A 310 -20.82 17.93 14.15
CA CYS A 310 -21.06 18.81 15.28
C CYS A 310 -22.22 19.78 15.02
N ASP A 311 -22.88 20.22 16.09
CA ASP A 311 -23.97 21.20 16.10
C ASP A 311 -23.64 22.49 15.29
N ALA A 312 -22.35 22.81 15.12
CA ALA A 312 -21.90 23.98 14.36
C ALA A 312 -21.94 23.78 12.84
N LEU A 313 -21.93 22.52 12.37
CA LEU A 313 -21.88 22.08 10.98
C LEU A 313 -23.19 21.43 10.48
N GLU A 314 -24.16 21.14 11.36
CA GLU A 314 -25.51 20.61 11.05
C GLU A 314 -26.32 21.41 9.99
N GLY A 315 -25.85 22.60 9.58
CA GLY A 315 -26.47 23.36 8.48
C GLY A 315 -25.96 23.00 7.09
N ASP A 316 -24.80 22.33 7.01
CA ASP A 316 -24.05 22.12 5.77
C ASP A 316 -24.02 20.65 5.31
N ASP A 317 -24.28 19.66 6.17
CA ASP A 317 -24.38 18.21 5.89
C ASP A 317 -25.36 17.59 6.92
N PHE A 318 -26.56 17.24 6.50
CA PHE A 318 -27.69 16.94 7.40
C PHE A 318 -27.79 15.44 7.76
N ASP A 319 -27.29 14.54 6.92
CA ASP A 319 -27.37 13.09 7.14
C ASP A 319 -26.07 12.48 7.72
N GLY A 320 -24.95 13.19 7.70
CA GLY A 320 -23.70 12.70 8.28
C GLY A 320 -22.82 11.88 7.34
N ASP A 321 -23.05 11.90 6.02
CA ASP A 321 -22.33 11.04 5.08
C ASP A 321 -20.99 11.63 4.56
N GLY A 322 -20.69 12.88 4.93
CA GLY A 322 -19.49 13.61 4.54
C GLY A 322 -19.64 14.36 3.20
N ILE A 323 -20.85 14.42 2.65
CA ILE A 323 -21.21 15.22 1.48
C ILE A 323 -22.09 16.38 1.96
N SER A 324 -21.66 17.61 1.66
CA SER A 324 -22.48 18.78 1.99
C SER A 324 -23.84 18.77 1.29
N ASN A 325 -24.91 19.23 1.94
CA ASN A 325 -26.28 19.37 1.42
C ASN A 325 -26.37 20.04 0.03
N GLU A 326 -25.44 20.94 -0.31
CA GLU A 326 -25.43 21.58 -1.63
C GLU A 326 -24.93 20.67 -2.77
N ASN A 327 -24.32 19.54 -2.44
CA ASN A 327 -23.73 18.55 -3.32
C ASN A 327 -24.28 17.12 -3.10
N ASP A 328 -25.09 16.92 -2.06
CA ASP A 328 -25.81 15.69 -1.77
C ASP A 328 -27.16 15.68 -2.53
N PRO A 329 -27.53 14.58 -3.20
CA PRO A 329 -28.86 14.41 -3.76
C PRO A 329 -29.96 14.01 -2.77
N ASP A 330 -29.63 13.48 -1.58
CA ASP A 330 -30.58 12.96 -0.57
C ASP A 330 -30.12 13.41 0.82
N ASP A 331 -30.37 14.68 1.14
CA ASP A 331 -29.81 15.39 2.29
C ASP A 331 -30.17 14.76 3.66
N ASP A 332 -31.14 13.84 3.75
CA ASP A 332 -31.53 13.16 4.99
C ASP A 332 -31.48 11.62 4.94
N ASN A 333 -31.03 11.07 3.81
CA ASN A 333 -30.82 9.64 3.53
C ASN A 333 -32.05 8.77 3.80
N ASP A 334 -33.26 9.30 3.61
CA ASP A 334 -34.50 8.54 3.77
C ASP A 334 -34.84 7.67 2.54
N GLY A 335 -34.05 7.83 1.47
CA GLY A 335 -34.16 7.08 0.22
C GLY A 335 -34.90 7.81 -0.89
N TRP A 336 -35.21 9.10 -0.71
CA TRP A 336 -35.80 9.96 -1.72
C TRP A 336 -34.90 11.16 -2.02
N ASP A 337 -34.52 11.32 -3.30
CA ASP A 337 -33.74 12.47 -3.73
C ASP A 337 -34.49 13.79 -3.43
N ASP A 338 -33.78 14.84 -3.00
CA ASP A 338 -34.33 16.17 -2.67
C ASP A 338 -35.25 16.72 -3.77
N THR A 339 -34.89 16.46 -5.03
CA THR A 339 -35.66 16.95 -6.17
C THR A 339 -37.02 16.29 -6.28
N ASP A 340 -37.11 15.02 -5.92
CA ASP A 340 -38.36 14.25 -5.94
C ASP A 340 -39.19 14.61 -4.71
N GLU A 341 -38.59 14.72 -3.54
CA GLU A 341 -39.24 15.21 -2.33
C GLU A 341 -39.86 16.61 -2.50
N VAL A 342 -39.11 17.56 -3.04
CA VAL A 342 -39.63 18.91 -3.34
C VAL A 342 -40.80 18.85 -4.32
N SER A 343 -40.76 17.92 -5.27
CA SER A 343 -41.82 17.74 -6.27
C SER A 343 -43.06 17.05 -5.68
N CYS A 344 -42.86 16.16 -4.71
CA CYS A 344 -43.88 15.44 -3.93
C CYS A 344 -44.35 16.22 -2.69
N ASN A 345 -43.82 17.43 -2.49
CA ASN A 345 -44.17 18.36 -1.42
C ASN A 345 -43.89 17.79 -0.01
N THR A 346 -42.78 17.08 0.10
CA THR A 346 -42.15 16.64 1.34
C THR A 346 -40.90 17.47 1.66
N ASN A 347 -40.10 17.10 2.67
CA ASN A 347 -39.06 17.95 3.21
C ASN A 347 -37.68 17.26 3.16
N PRO A 348 -36.79 17.70 2.24
CA PRO A 348 -35.40 17.22 2.03
C PRO A 348 -34.51 17.08 3.26
N LEU A 349 -34.89 17.70 4.36
CA LEU A 349 -34.08 17.80 5.58
C LEU A 349 -34.80 17.16 6.76
N ASN A 350 -35.59 16.12 6.54
CA ASN A 350 -36.29 15.40 7.59
C ASN A 350 -36.72 14.00 7.12
N GLY A 351 -35.92 12.98 7.41
CA GLY A 351 -36.21 11.61 6.97
C GLY A 351 -37.46 10.94 7.58
N ASP A 352 -38.18 11.64 8.47
CA ASP A 352 -39.55 11.27 8.85
C ASP A 352 -40.62 11.77 7.84
N SER A 353 -40.20 12.43 6.77
CA SER A 353 -41.04 13.14 5.81
C SER A 353 -41.07 12.49 4.42
N THR A 354 -41.16 11.17 4.29
CA THR A 354 -41.12 10.54 2.96
C THR A 354 -42.39 10.81 2.09
N PRO A 355 -42.25 10.86 0.75
CA PRO A 355 -43.38 10.76 -0.17
C PRO A 355 -44.23 9.49 0.01
N THR A 356 -45.48 9.52 -0.46
CA THR A 356 -46.31 8.30 -0.59
C THR A 356 -46.12 7.74 -2.00
N ASP A 357 -45.84 6.45 -2.08
CA ASP A 357 -45.54 5.69 -3.30
C ASP A 357 -46.16 4.29 -3.14
N THR A 358 -47.35 4.11 -3.70
CA THR A 358 -48.22 2.96 -3.44
C THR A 358 -47.75 1.70 -4.17
N ASP A 359 -47.17 1.84 -5.38
CA ASP A 359 -46.65 0.72 -6.17
C ASP A 359 -45.14 0.47 -5.96
N GLY A 360 -44.41 1.45 -5.42
CA GLY A 360 -42.99 1.39 -5.11
C GLY A 360 -42.08 1.55 -6.33
N ASP A 361 -42.53 2.25 -7.39
CA ASP A 361 -41.75 2.45 -8.60
C ASP A 361 -40.77 3.64 -8.55
N GLY A 362 -40.84 4.44 -7.48
CA GLY A 362 -40.02 5.62 -7.24
C GLY A 362 -40.64 6.93 -7.73
N VAL A 363 -41.90 6.92 -8.19
CA VAL A 363 -42.70 8.13 -8.43
C VAL A 363 -43.77 8.20 -7.35
N CYS A 364 -43.85 9.31 -6.64
CA CYS A 364 -44.91 9.45 -5.63
C CYS A 364 -46.30 9.52 -6.25
N ASP A 365 -47.33 9.04 -5.55
CA ASP A 365 -48.75 9.06 -5.95
C ASP A 365 -49.23 10.47 -6.40
N TYR A 366 -48.58 11.53 -5.92
CA TYR A 366 -48.90 12.89 -6.32
C TYR A 366 -48.53 13.22 -7.78
N LEU A 367 -47.53 12.53 -8.33
CA LEU A 367 -46.94 12.73 -9.65
C LEU A 367 -47.09 11.52 -10.58
N ASP A 368 -47.45 10.36 -10.03
CA ASP A 368 -47.83 9.19 -10.79
C ASP A 368 -49.23 9.36 -11.42
N SER A 369 -49.52 8.57 -12.44
CA SER A 369 -50.78 8.53 -13.16
C SER A 369 -51.45 7.16 -13.10
N ASP A 370 -50.82 6.20 -12.43
CA ASP A 370 -51.22 4.79 -12.26
C ASP A 370 -50.64 4.31 -10.91
N ASP A 371 -51.17 4.85 -9.80
CA ASP A 371 -50.60 4.79 -8.44
C ASP A 371 -50.41 3.34 -7.91
N ASP A 372 -51.06 2.34 -8.50
CA ASP A 372 -50.92 0.92 -8.15
C ASP A 372 -50.35 0.03 -9.27
N ASN A 373 -50.12 0.60 -10.44
CA ASN A 373 -49.46 0.02 -11.61
C ASN A 373 -50.13 -1.26 -12.14
N ASP A 374 -51.45 -1.32 -12.05
CA ASP A 374 -52.23 -2.40 -12.65
C ASP A 374 -52.53 -2.20 -14.14
N GLY A 375 -52.19 -1.00 -14.66
CA GLY A 375 -52.28 -0.61 -16.05
C GLY A 375 -53.51 0.23 -16.41
N VAL A 376 -54.24 0.73 -15.42
CA VAL A 376 -55.39 1.63 -15.57
C VAL A 376 -55.07 2.98 -14.90
N GLU A 377 -55.10 4.06 -15.69
CA GLU A 377 -54.77 5.40 -15.15
C GLU A 377 -55.77 5.82 -14.04
N ASP A 378 -55.30 6.42 -12.94
CA ASP A 378 -56.11 6.77 -11.74
C ASP A 378 -57.40 7.52 -12.06
N GLY A 379 -57.38 8.32 -13.13
CA GLY A 379 -58.52 9.14 -13.55
C GLY A 379 -59.69 8.33 -14.11
N ILE A 380 -59.47 7.05 -14.44
CA ILE A 380 -60.47 6.10 -14.93
C ILE A 380 -60.50 4.80 -14.13
N ASP A 381 -59.60 4.64 -13.17
CA ASP A 381 -59.62 3.56 -12.19
C ASP A 381 -60.73 3.77 -11.15
N CYS A 382 -61.36 2.68 -10.70
CA CYS A 382 -62.40 2.74 -9.67
C CYS A 382 -61.81 2.78 -8.24
N ASP A 383 -60.64 2.17 -8.00
CA ASP A 383 -59.84 2.30 -6.78
C ASP A 383 -58.34 2.43 -7.13
N PRO A 384 -57.83 3.66 -7.38
CA PRO A 384 -56.47 3.90 -7.87
C PRO A 384 -55.31 3.37 -7.00
N LEU A 385 -55.58 2.89 -5.79
CA LEU A 385 -54.55 2.41 -4.86
C LEU A 385 -54.62 0.89 -4.61
N ASP A 386 -55.56 0.18 -5.24
CA ASP A 386 -55.69 -1.27 -5.13
C ASP A 386 -55.62 -1.94 -6.52
N PRO A 387 -54.50 -2.61 -6.84
CA PRO A 387 -54.21 -3.12 -8.19
C PRO A 387 -55.08 -4.32 -8.61
N ASN A 388 -56.14 -4.61 -7.85
CA ASN A 388 -57.12 -5.65 -8.12
C ASN A 388 -58.50 -5.09 -8.48
N GLU A 389 -58.72 -3.78 -8.40
CA GLU A 389 -60.02 -3.13 -8.46
C GLU A 389 -60.04 -2.02 -9.51
N THR A 390 -60.21 -2.39 -10.79
CA THR A 390 -60.09 -1.45 -11.94
C THR A 390 -61.40 -0.96 -12.55
N THR A 391 -62.52 -1.63 -12.24
CA THR A 391 -63.75 -1.51 -13.01
C THR A 391 -64.96 -1.27 -12.10
N ASP A 392 -65.83 -0.38 -12.54
CA ASP A 392 -67.15 -0.08 -11.96
C ASP A 392 -68.14 -0.04 -13.15
N ASN A 393 -68.77 -1.18 -13.45
CA ASN A 393 -69.54 -1.36 -14.69
C ASN A 393 -70.88 -0.59 -14.71
N ASP A 394 -71.51 -0.40 -13.55
CA ASP A 394 -72.78 0.30 -13.42
C ASP A 394 -72.64 1.78 -13.00
N LEU A 395 -71.43 2.18 -12.60
CA LEU A 395 -71.04 3.52 -12.16
C LEU A 395 -71.73 3.96 -10.86
N ASP A 396 -71.97 3.04 -9.92
CA ASP A 396 -72.56 3.35 -8.62
C ASP A 396 -71.54 3.78 -7.55
N GLY A 397 -70.24 3.64 -7.86
CA GLY A 397 -69.11 4.02 -7.01
C GLY A 397 -68.62 2.91 -6.08
N ILE A 398 -69.02 1.66 -6.33
CA ILE A 398 -68.43 0.44 -5.77
C ILE A 398 -67.73 -0.29 -6.93
N CYS A 399 -66.46 -0.65 -6.74
CA CYS A 399 -65.74 -1.45 -7.73
C CYS A 399 -66.32 -2.86 -7.83
N ASP A 400 -66.31 -3.45 -9.03
CA ASP A 400 -66.85 -4.78 -9.34
C ASP A 400 -66.30 -5.89 -8.41
N GLY A 401 -65.04 -5.81 -7.95
CA GLY A 401 -64.49 -6.83 -7.03
C GLY A 401 -65.08 -6.77 -5.61
N ALA A 402 -65.71 -5.65 -5.24
CA ALA A 402 -66.43 -5.42 -4.00
C ALA A 402 -67.95 -5.30 -4.17
N ASP A 403 -68.47 -5.23 -5.40
CA ASP A 403 -69.89 -5.26 -5.73
C ASP A 403 -70.40 -6.71 -5.84
N ASP A 404 -71.69 -6.92 -5.56
CA ASP A 404 -72.36 -8.21 -5.71
C ASP A 404 -73.36 -8.20 -6.91
N ASP A 405 -73.50 -7.08 -7.64
CA ASP A 405 -74.43 -6.84 -8.76
C ASP A 405 -73.83 -5.84 -9.78
N ASP A 406 -72.75 -6.24 -10.47
CA ASP A 406 -71.83 -5.41 -11.30
C ASP A 406 -72.52 -4.57 -12.40
N ASP A 407 -73.73 -4.93 -12.84
CA ASP A 407 -74.49 -4.18 -13.84
C ASP A 407 -75.81 -3.58 -13.33
N ASN A 408 -76.14 -3.87 -12.06
CA ASN A 408 -77.29 -3.36 -11.32
C ASN A 408 -78.63 -3.55 -12.06
N ASP A 409 -78.76 -4.69 -12.77
CA ASP A 409 -80.01 -5.13 -13.36
C ASP A 409 -80.98 -5.74 -12.31
N GLY A 410 -80.44 -5.99 -11.11
CA GLY A 410 -81.16 -6.51 -9.94
C GLY A 410 -81.02 -8.01 -9.72
N VAL A 411 -80.05 -8.66 -10.39
CA VAL A 411 -79.67 -10.06 -10.24
C VAL A 411 -78.20 -10.12 -9.82
N LEU A 412 -77.92 -10.66 -8.63
CA LEU A 412 -76.55 -10.74 -8.13
C LEU A 412 -75.64 -11.55 -9.06
N ASP A 413 -74.36 -11.19 -9.20
CA ASP A 413 -73.41 -11.79 -10.16
C ASP A 413 -73.31 -13.30 -10.06
N GLY A 414 -73.38 -13.82 -8.82
CA GLY A 414 -73.35 -15.26 -8.54
C GLY A 414 -74.55 -16.05 -9.11
N ASP A 415 -75.64 -15.35 -9.41
CA ASP A 415 -76.87 -15.86 -10.03
C ASP A 415 -77.08 -15.33 -11.47
N ASP A 416 -76.17 -14.49 -11.99
CA ASP A 416 -76.22 -13.89 -13.33
C ASP A 416 -75.32 -14.64 -14.35
N ALA A 417 -75.83 -14.88 -15.56
CA ALA A 417 -75.07 -15.50 -16.65
C ALA A 417 -74.19 -14.49 -17.43
N PHE A 418 -74.52 -13.20 -17.37
CA PHE A 418 -73.78 -12.09 -17.96
C PHE A 418 -73.70 -10.93 -16.95
N PRO A 419 -72.88 -11.05 -15.89
CA PRO A 419 -72.85 -10.10 -14.76
C PRO A 419 -72.56 -8.63 -15.12
N ASN A 420 -72.04 -8.35 -16.31
CA ASN A 420 -71.64 -7.00 -16.75
C ASN A 420 -72.53 -6.49 -17.91
N ASP A 421 -73.68 -7.12 -18.20
CA ASP A 421 -74.63 -6.70 -19.24
C ASP A 421 -76.03 -6.45 -18.66
N PRO A 422 -76.39 -5.18 -18.38
CA PRO A 422 -77.63 -4.82 -17.68
C PRO A 422 -78.91 -5.11 -18.47
N SER A 423 -78.78 -5.73 -19.64
CA SER A 423 -79.89 -6.14 -20.51
C SER A 423 -80.10 -7.65 -20.58
N GLU A 424 -79.23 -8.47 -20.00
CA GLU A 424 -79.24 -9.92 -20.14
C GLU A 424 -78.77 -10.68 -18.90
N TRP A 425 -79.69 -11.16 -18.06
CA TRP A 425 -79.33 -12.00 -16.90
C TRP A 425 -79.43 -13.53 -17.12
N SER A 426 -79.88 -13.99 -18.30
CA SER A 426 -80.15 -15.44 -18.53
C SER A 426 -79.87 -15.93 -19.94
N ASP A 427 -79.04 -16.98 -20.08
CA ASP A 427 -78.79 -17.68 -21.35
C ASP A 427 -80.02 -18.53 -21.77
N ALA A 428 -80.73 -18.06 -22.79
CA ALA A 428 -81.92 -18.70 -23.33
C ALA A 428 -81.70 -19.37 -24.70
N ASP A 429 -80.48 -19.45 -25.24
CA ASP A 429 -80.23 -19.84 -26.64
C ASP A 429 -79.38 -21.10 -26.89
N GLY A 430 -79.10 -21.88 -25.84
CA GLY A 430 -78.26 -23.10 -25.85
C GLY A 430 -78.45 -24.17 -26.92
#